data_AF-A0AAW0KPZ4-F1
#
_entry.id   AF-A0AAW0KPZ4-F1
#
_cell.length_a   1.000
_cell.length_b   1.000
_cell.length_c   1.000
_cell.angle_alpha   90.00
_cell.angle_beta   90.00
_cell.angle_gamma   90.00
#
_symmetry.space_group_name_H-M   'P 1'
#
loop_
_entity.id
_entity.type
_entity.pdbx_description
1 polymer ?
#
loop_
_entity_poly.entity_id
_entity_poly.type
_entity_poly.pdbx_seq_one_letter_code
_entity_poly.pdbx_strand_id
1 'polypeptide(L)'
;MKMGSSKPQIFFYFALIHLVIPTAAQNNCGNTVYAIALCSGDASPSECRSCINESRYDLLQGCPNQKEAIRWAWLKKCLIRYSYKSIFNTLAPDPKSGSYRVDSALDVEGFYNALRPLLDSLRNRAATGNSTHKFALQSGPAPDNQTIYSLLQCTPDLSERDCNTCLLSVQAFTSECCGEKQGGIFLAPSCVIRYETYPFYNPSAESPPPPPPSPPPELRTSTPGMH
;
A
#
# COMPACT_ATOMS: atom_id res chain seq x y z
N MET A 1 15.12 18.86 30.34
CA MET A 1 14.41 17.91 31.22
C MET A 1 14.08 16.67 30.42
N LYS A 2 14.31 15.48 31.00
CA LYS A 2 14.42 14.18 30.33
C LYS A 2 13.15 13.79 29.53
N MET A 3 13.32 13.42 28.26
CA MET A 3 12.31 12.75 27.44
C MET A 3 11.97 11.40 28.08
N GLY A 4 10.76 11.29 28.64
CA GLY A 4 10.22 10.02 29.13
C GLY A 4 9.75 9.16 27.97
N SER A 5 10.37 8.00 27.80
CA SER A 5 10.04 6.99 26.79
C SER A 5 8.69 6.34 27.12
N SER A 6 7.59 6.81 26.52
CA SER A 6 6.37 6.02 26.39
C SER A 6 6.58 5.04 25.24
N LYS A 7 6.67 3.73 25.55
CA LYS A 7 6.87 2.69 24.54
C LYS A 7 5.73 2.74 23.51
N PRO A 8 6.01 3.01 22.22
CA PRO A 8 5.02 2.84 21.17
C PRO A 8 4.60 1.37 21.12
N GLN A 9 3.30 1.10 21.04
CA GLN A 9 2.80 -0.21 20.62
C GLN A 9 3.08 -0.33 19.13
N ILE A 10 4.18 -1.01 18.77
CA ILE A 10 4.58 -1.21 17.39
C ILE A 10 4.02 -2.56 16.94
N PHE A 11 3.01 -2.54 16.07
CA PHE A 11 2.60 -3.73 15.33
C PHE A 11 3.42 -3.79 14.05
N PHE A 12 4.45 -4.64 14.03
CA PHE A 12 5.26 -4.89 12.85
C PHE A 12 4.51 -5.83 11.90
N TYR A 13 3.78 -5.27 10.93
CA TYR A 13 3.38 -6.01 9.74
C TYR A 13 4.29 -5.57 8.60
N PHE A 14 4.88 -6.52 7.87
CA PHE A 14 6.02 -6.29 6.97
C PHE A 14 5.79 -5.36 5.75
N ALA A 15 4.65 -4.69 5.66
CA ALA A 15 4.40 -3.62 4.70
C ALA A 15 3.56 -2.46 5.26
N LEU A 16 3.04 -2.59 6.49
CA LEU A 16 2.11 -1.65 7.11
C LEU A 16 2.54 -1.39 8.56
N ILE A 17 2.98 -0.17 8.85
CA ILE A 17 3.30 0.23 10.22
C ILE A 17 2.11 0.99 10.78
N HIS A 18 1.45 0.39 11.77
CA HIS A 18 0.49 1.07 12.63
C HIS A 18 1.25 1.71 13.80
N LEU A 19 1.15 3.03 13.91
CA LEU A 19 1.65 3.75 15.08
C LEU A 19 0.48 4.40 15.81
N VAL A 20 0.40 4.14 17.10
CA VAL A 20 -0.42 4.87 18.06
C VAL A 20 0.52 5.65 18.95
N ILE A 21 0.56 6.97 18.79
CA ILE A 21 1.47 7.84 19.54
C ILE A 21 0.65 8.63 20.57
N PRO A 22 0.72 8.28 21.87
CA PRO A 22 0.20 9.15 22.91
C PRO A 22 1.11 10.38 23.04
N THR A 23 0.55 11.58 22.88
CA THR A 23 1.29 12.82 23.16
C THR A 23 0.97 13.29 24.58
N ALA A 24 2.00 13.66 25.35
CA ALA A 24 1.80 14.19 26.69
C ALA A 24 1.23 15.61 26.59
N ALA A 25 -0.02 15.80 27.00
CA ALA A 25 -0.62 17.13 27.19
C ALA A 25 -0.92 17.35 28.67
N GLN A 26 -0.67 18.58 29.11
CA GLN A 26 -0.74 19.04 30.49
C GLN A 26 -2.18 19.13 31.04
N ASN A 27 -3.19 18.80 30.23
CA ASN A 27 -4.61 18.81 30.55
C ASN A 27 -5.28 17.59 29.89
N ASN A 28 -6.27 17.02 30.57
CA ASN A 28 -6.94 15.72 30.33
C ASN A 28 -7.75 15.60 29.01
N CYS A 29 -7.18 15.97 27.87
CA CYS A 29 -7.66 15.65 26.54
C CYS A 29 -6.74 14.58 25.95
N GLY A 30 -7.27 13.39 25.66
CA GLY A 30 -6.51 12.31 25.04
C GLY A 30 -5.99 12.73 23.66
N ASN A 31 -4.68 12.93 23.53
CA ASN A 31 -4.05 13.32 22.27
C ASN A 31 -3.32 12.12 21.65
N THR A 32 -4.11 11.19 21.12
CA THR A 32 -3.63 10.01 20.40
C THR A 32 -3.50 10.33 18.91
N VAL A 33 -2.35 10.02 18.32
CA VAL A 33 -2.15 10.07 16.86
C VAL A 33 -2.12 8.65 16.31
N TYR A 34 -2.90 8.41 15.28
CA TYR A 34 -2.92 7.16 14.52
C TYR A 34 -2.20 7.37 13.20
N ALA A 35 -1.27 6.49 12.84
CA ALA A 35 -0.56 6.58 11.58
C ALA A 35 -0.46 5.25 10.85
N ILE A 36 -0.55 5.34 9.52
CA ILE A 36 -0.33 4.27 8.55
C ILE A 36 0.88 4.68 7.71
N ALA A 37 1.92 3.84 7.67
CA ALA A 37 2.96 3.91 6.66
C ALA A 37 2.91 2.61 5.84
N LEU A 38 2.72 2.75 4.53
CA LEU A 38 2.53 1.62 3.62
C LEU A 38 3.51 1.74 2.46
N CYS A 39 4.30 0.70 2.23
CA CYS A 39 5.14 0.58 1.05
C CYS A 39 4.40 -0.15 -0.07
N SER A 40 4.76 0.15 -1.32
CA SER A 40 4.30 -0.64 -2.46
C SER A 40 4.78 -2.08 -2.29
N GLY A 41 3.96 -3.03 -2.68
CA GLY A 41 4.24 -4.45 -2.59
C GLY A 41 5.51 -4.90 -3.32
N ASP A 42 5.86 -4.19 -4.38
CA ASP A 42 7.05 -4.39 -5.21
C ASP A 42 8.28 -3.59 -4.74
N ALA A 43 8.22 -2.98 -3.56
CA ALA A 43 9.35 -2.27 -2.98
C ALA A 43 10.32 -3.22 -2.28
N SER A 44 11.61 -3.05 -2.54
CA SER A 44 12.65 -3.61 -1.70
C SER A 44 12.67 -2.97 -0.31
N PRO A 45 13.25 -3.63 0.71
CA PRO A 45 13.34 -3.06 2.06
C PRO A 45 14.06 -1.70 2.12
N SER A 46 15.05 -1.47 1.25
CA SER A 46 15.79 -0.20 1.17
C SER A 46 14.96 0.91 0.55
N GLU A 47 14.27 0.65 -0.57
CA GLU A 47 13.33 1.60 -1.20
C GLU A 47 12.24 2.01 -0.21
N CYS A 48 11.63 1.03 0.45
CA CYS A 48 10.59 1.26 1.44
C CYS A 48 11.07 2.16 2.59
N ARG A 49 12.23 1.84 3.17
CA ARG A 49 12.80 2.62 4.29
C ARG A 49 13.16 4.05 3.89
N SER A 50 13.80 4.24 2.74
CA SER A 50 14.13 5.58 2.23
C SER A 50 12.86 6.39 1.97
N CYS A 51 11.86 5.81 1.30
CA CYS A 51 10.61 6.49 1.01
C CYS A 51 9.86 6.94 2.25
N ILE A 52 9.69 6.06 3.25
CA ILE A 52 9.00 6.43 4.50
C ILE A 52 9.75 7.55 5.23
N ASN A 53 11.09 7.48 5.27
CA ASN A 53 11.91 8.48 5.94
C ASN A 53 11.80 9.87 5.31
N GLU A 54 11.91 9.94 3.99
CA GLU A 54 11.78 11.20 3.24
C GLU A 54 10.35 11.73 3.32
N SER A 55 9.36 10.88 3.07
CA SER A 55 7.95 11.27 3.08
C SER A 55 7.53 11.84 4.43
N ARG A 56 8.07 11.32 5.54
CA ARG A 56 7.80 11.85 6.89
C ARG A 56 8.18 13.32 7.00
N TYR A 57 9.37 13.69 6.51
CA TYR A 57 9.82 15.08 6.55
C TYR A 57 8.95 15.94 5.63
N ASP A 58 8.71 15.49 4.39
CA ASP A 58 7.85 16.20 3.42
C ASP A 58 6.44 16.46 3.97
N LEU A 59 5.85 15.46 4.63
CA LEU A 59 4.49 15.54 5.18
C LEU A 59 4.41 16.59 6.29
N LEU A 60 5.37 16.58 7.23
CA LEU A 60 5.36 17.51 8.36
C LEU A 60 5.68 18.95 7.93
N GLN A 61 6.54 19.13 6.93
CA GLN A 61 6.84 20.45 6.38
C GLN A 61 5.69 21.00 5.52
N GLY A 62 5.08 20.16 4.69
CA GLY A 62 3.99 20.58 3.80
C GLY A 62 2.65 20.80 4.51
N CYS A 63 2.42 20.14 5.64
CA CYS A 63 1.18 20.22 6.42
C CYS A 63 1.45 20.63 7.88
N PRO A 64 1.98 21.84 8.14
CA PRO A 64 2.29 22.26 9.51
C PRO A 64 1.01 22.37 10.35
N ASN A 65 1.07 21.87 11.58
CA ASN A 65 0.01 21.97 12.59
C ASN A 65 -1.35 21.35 12.20
N GLN A 66 -1.38 20.49 11.18
CA GLN A 66 -2.61 19.78 10.80
C GLN A 66 -2.88 18.61 11.74
N LYS A 67 -4.16 18.31 11.98
CA LYS A 67 -4.58 17.17 12.81
C LYS A 67 -4.57 15.85 12.05
N GLU A 68 -4.55 15.91 10.73
CA GLU A 68 -4.42 14.78 9.83
C GLU A 68 -3.76 15.22 8.54
N ALA A 69 -3.01 14.31 7.91
CA ALA A 69 -2.38 14.56 6.62
C ALA A 69 -2.05 13.23 5.95
N ILE A 70 -1.91 13.26 4.63
CA ILE A 70 -1.46 12.13 3.82
C ILE A 70 -0.44 12.61 2.78
N ARG A 71 0.60 11.81 2.56
CA ARG A 71 1.61 12.01 1.53
C ARG A 71 1.67 10.74 0.70
N TRP A 72 1.24 10.84 -0.56
CA TRP A 72 1.40 9.79 -1.55
C TRP A 72 2.72 9.97 -2.29
N ALA A 73 3.75 9.24 -1.88
CA ALA A 73 5.04 9.20 -2.56
C ALA A 73 5.15 7.94 -3.43
N TRP A 74 4.13 7.66 -4.25
CA TRP A 74 3.98 6.36 -4.90
C TRP A 74 5.03 6.07 -5.97
N LEU A 75 5.61 7.12 -6.59
CA LEU A 75 6.78 6.97 -7.46
C LEU A 75 8.02 6.49 -6.70
N LYS A 76 8.13 6.83 -5.40
CA LYS A 76 9.15 6.31 -4.47
C LYS A 76 8.66 5.05 -3.73
N LYS A 77 7.50 4.49 -4.12
CA LYS A 77 6.91 3.26 -3.59
C LYS A 77 6.45 3.31 -2.12
N CYS A 78 5.90 4.43 -1.65
CA CYS A 78 5.18 4.44 -0.37
C CYS A 78 4.09 5.51 -0.25
N LEU A 79 3.25 5.37 0.77
CA LEU A 79 2.41 6.43 1.31
C LEU A 79 2.57 6.49 2.83
N ILE A 80 2.37 7.67 3.40
CA ILE A 80 2.22 7.84 4.84
C ILE A 80 1.00 8.71 5.14
N ARG A 81 0.25 8.35 6.19
CA ARG A 81 -0.93 9.06 6.64
C ARG A 81 -0.97 9.08 8.16
N TYR A 82 -1.34 10.22 8.75
CA TYR A 82 -1.72 10.28 10.15
C TYR A 82 -3.07 10.96 10.35
N SER A 83 -3.74 10.67 11.46
CA SER A 83 -4.93 11.38 11.92
C SER A 83 -5.06 11.34 13.44
N TYR A 84 -5.82 12.28 13.98
CA TYR A 84 -6.28 12.32 15.37
C TYR A 84 -7.44 11.35 15.63
N LYS A 85 -8.07 10.83 14.56
CA LYS A 85 -9.10 9.77 14.63
C LYS A 85 -8.47 8.43 14.29
N SER A 86 -9.05 7.34 14.80
CA SER A 86 -8.65 5.99 14.38
C SER A 86 -8.87 5.84 12.89
N ILE A 87 -7.85 5.34 12.19
CA ILE A 87 -7.85 5.13 10.73
C ILE A 87 -7.60 3.66 10.35
N PHE A 88 -7.46 2.78 11.34
CA PHE A 88 -7.24 1.35 11.11
C PHE A 88 -8.55 0.62 10.85
N ASN A 89 -8.51 -0.40 10.00
CA ASN A 89 -9.65 -1.22 9.57
C ASN A 89 -10.82 -0.34 9.06
N THR A 90 -10.52 0.84 8.53
CA THR A 90 -11.51 1.84 8.15
C THR A 90 -11.30 2.23 6.69
N LEU A 91 -12.30 1.95 5.85
CA LEU A 91 -12.28 2.32 4.44
C LEU A 91 -12.23 3.84 4.29
N ALA A 92 -11.21 4.34 3.57
CA ALA A 92 -11.09 5.73 3.17
C ALA A 92 -10.88 5.81 1.64
N PRO A 93 -11.97 5.93 0.86
CA PRO A 93 -11.92 5.96 -0.61
C PRO A 93 -11.69 7.38 -1.16
N ASP A 94 -11.61 8.39 -0.29
CA ASP A 94 -11.51 9.81 -0.62
C ASP A 94 -10.56 10.55 0.33
N PRO A 95 -9.92 11.64 -0.12
CA PRO A 95 -9.98 12.18 -1.48
C PRO A 95 -9.21 11.32 -2.48
N LYS A 96 -9.69 11.30 -3.72
CA LYS A 96 -8.99 10.68 -4.86
C LYS A 96 -7.99 11.66 -5.47
N SER A 97 -6.86 11.13 -5.93
CA SER A 97 -5.83 11.88 -6.64
C SER A 97 -5.24 11.01 -7.73
N GLY A 98 -4.68 11.62 -8.77
CA GLY A 98 -4.06 10.86 -9.84
C GLY A 98 -3.07 11.67 -10.66
N SER A 99 -2.10 10.96 -11.24
CA SER A 99 -1.19 11.48 -12.25
C SER A 99 -1.21 10.50 -13.42
N TYR A 100 -1.36 11.00 -14.63
CA TYR A 100 -1.46 10.19 -15.84
C TYR A 100 -0.43 10.64 -16.87
N ARG A 101 -0.11 9.74 -17.81
CA ARG A 101 0.69 10.09 -18.98
C ARG A 101 -0.07 11.07 -19.86
N VAL A 102 0.64 12.02 -20.45
CA VAL A 102 0.07 12.97 -21.41
C VAL A 102 -0.47 12.23 -22.64
N ASP A 103 0.26 11.20 -23.08
CA ASP A 103 -0.03 10.39 -24.25
C ASP A 103 -1.32 9.56 -24.05
N SER A 104 -2.20 9.64 -25.04
CA SER A 104 -3.42 8.83 -25.16
C SER A 104 -3.17 7.62 -26.05
N ALA A 105 -3.86 6.50 -25.79
CA ALA A 105 -3.75 5.29 -26.61
C ALA A 105 -4.11 5.58 -28.08
N LEU A 106 -3.42 4.92 -29.03
CA LEU A 106 -3.75 5.06 -30.45
C LEU A 106 -5.09 4.37 -30.74
N ASP A 107 -5.24 3.13 -30.27
CA ASP A 107 -6.51 2.41 -30.17
C ASP A 107 -7.07 2.50 -28.74
N VAL A 108 -7.83 3.56 -28.46
CA VAL A 108 -8.42 3.81 -27.12
C VAL A 108 -9.35 2.68 -26.69
N GLU A 109 -10.22 2.22 -27.59
CA GLU A 109 -11.20 1.19 -27.26
C GLU A 109 -10.53 -0.17 -27.02
N GLY A 110 -9.61 -0.56 -27.91
CA GLY A 110 -8.86 -1.81 -27.75
C GLY A 110 -7.97 -1.79 -26.51
N PHE A 111 -7.34 -0.66 -26.18
CA PHE A 111 -6.55 -0.51 -24.96
C PHE A 111 -7.43 -0.64 -23.71
N TYR A 112 -8.58 0.01 -23.67
CA TYR A 112 -9.53 -0.10 -22.55
C TYR A 112 -10.06 -1.53 -22.40
N ASN A 113 -10.40 -2.19 -23.50
CA ASN A 113 -10.87 -3.58 -23.52
C ASN A 113 -9.79 -4.57 -23.03
N ALA A 114 -8.51 -4.26 -23.21
CA ALA A 114 -7.40 -5.02 -22.63
C ALA A 114 -7.15 -4.67 -21.15
N LEU A 115 -7.21 -3.39 -20.79
CA LEU A 115 -6.92 -2.88 -19.45
C LEU A 115 -7.96 -3.34 -18.42
N ARG A 116 -9.25 -3.20 -18.72
CA ARG A 116 -10.34 -3.49 -17.77
C ARG A 116 -10.28 -4.91 -17.17
N PRO A 117 -10.23 -6.00 -17.95
CA PRO A 117 -10.18 -7.35 -17.39
C PRO A 117 -8.89 -7.60 -16.58
N LEU A 118 -7.78 -6.97 -16.97
CA LEU A 118 -6.53 -7.03 -16.21
C LEU A 118 -6.70 -6.40 -14.82
N LEU A 119 -7.27 -5.19 -14.75
CA LEU A 119 -7.52 -4.51 -13.48
C LEU A 119 -8.58 -5.25 -12.64
N ASP A 120 -9.61 -5.83 -13.25
CA ASP A 120 -10.63 -6.64 -12.57
C ASP A 120 -10.01 -7.88 -11.90
N SER A 121 -9.14 -8.59 -12.62
CA SER A 121 -8.41 -9.75 -12.08
C SER A 121 -7.51 -9.35 -10.91
N LEU A 122 -6.72 -8.28 -11.09
CA LEU A 122 -5.80 -7.78 -10.06
C LEU A 122 -6.53 -7.31 -8.81
N ARG A 123 -7.69 -6.65 -8.97
CA ARG A 123 -8.51 -6.21 -7.86
C ARG A 123 -8.92 -7.39 -6.99
N ASN A 124 -9.47 -8.45 -7.61
CA ASN A 124 -9.93 -9.62 -6.88
C ASN A 124 -8.77 -10.28 -6.11
N ARG A 125 -7.60 -10.44 -6.77
CA ARG A 125 -6.40 -11.01 -6.12
C ARG A 125 -5.91 -10.15 -4.95
N ALA A 126 -5.74 -8.85 -5.15
CA ALA A 126 -5.30 -7.94 -4.10
C ALA A 126 -6.26 -7.94 -2.90
N ALA A 127 -7.57 -7.98 -3.14
CA ALA A 127 -8.58 -7.99 -2.08
C ALA A 127 -8.56 -9.26 -1.23
N THR A 128 -8.36 -10.42 -1.86
CA THR A 128 -8.24 -11.73 -1.19
C THR A 128 -6.92 -11.94 -0.44
N GLY A 129 -5.98 -10.98 -0.55
CA GLY A 129 -4.72 -10.99 0.17
C GLY A 129 -4.88 -11.00 1.70
N ASN A 130 -3.81 -11.35 2.43
CA ASN A 130 -3.83 -11.45 3.89
C ASN A 130 -3.52 -10.11 4.58
N SER A 131 -3.51 -10.09 5.91
CA SER A 131 -3.27 -8.88 6.72
C SER A 131 -1.88 -8.26 6.60
N THR A 132 -0.96 -8.90 5.87
CA THR A 132 0.38 -8.37 5.57
C THR A 132 0.55 -7.98 4.10
N HIS A 133 -0.34 -8.43 3.23
CA HIS A 133 -0.12 -8.45 1.79
C HIS A 133 -1.46 -8.38 1.04
N LYS A 134 -1.86 -7.16 0.65
CA LYS A 134 -3.04 -6.90 -0.18
C LYS A 134 -2.67 -6.14 -1.44
N PHE A 135 -1.81 -6.74 -2.25
CA PHE A 135 -1.50 -6.24 -3.58
C PHE A 135 -1.43 -7.38 -4.58
N ALA A 136 -1.53 -7.02 -5.86
CA ALA A 136 -1.29 -7.91 -6.97
C ALA A 136 -0.67 -7.12 -8.13
N LEU A 137 0.10 -7.79 -8.98
CA LEU A 137 0.67 -7.23 -10.20
C LEU A 137 0.53 -8.21 -11.37
N GLN A 138 0.45 -7.67 -12.58
CA GLN A 138 0.38 -8.47 -13.80
C GLN A 138 0.65 -7.62 -15.00
N SER A 139 1.28 -8.23 -16.01
CA SER A 139 1.35 -7.66 -17.34
C SER A 139 0.46 -8.42 -18.32
N GLY A 140 -0.08 -7.71 -19.31
CA GLY A 140 -0.91 -8.29 -20.36
C GLY A 140 -0.69 -7.57 -21.70
N PRO A 141 -0.96 -8.25 -22.83
CA PRO A 141 -0.87 -7.64 -24.15
C PRO A 141 -1.92 -6.55 -24.33
N ALA A 142 -1.62 -5.56 -25.15
CA ALA A 142 -2.51 -4.51 -25.61
C ALA A 142 -2.32 -4.26 -27.12
N PRO A 143 -3.21 -3.50 -27.78
CA PRO A 143 -3.01 -3.08 -29.17
C PRO A 143 -1.66 -2.42 -29.44
N ASP A 144 -1.33 -2.24 -30.72
CA ASP A 144 -0.10 -1.57 -31.16
C ASP A 144 1.20 -2.23 -30.66
N ASN A 145 1.16 -3.56 -30.47
CA ASN A 145 2.27 -4.35 -29.94
C ASN A 145 2.77 -3.84 -28.58
N GLN A 146 1.87 -3.29 -27.77
CA GLN A 146 2.16 -2.82 -26.43
C GLN A 146 1.91 -3.90 -25.38
N THR A 147 2.51 -3.71 -24.21
CA THR A 147 2.24 -4.50 -23.00
C THR A 147 1.83 -3.54 -21.89
N ILE A 148 0.69 -3.80 -21.27
CA ILE A 148 0.24 -3.09 -20.07
C ILE A 148 0.85 -3.79 -18.87
N TYR A 149 1.57 -3.05 -18.04
CA TYR A 149 2.04 -3.47 -16.72
C TYR A 149 1.11 -2.84 -15.69
N SER A 150 0.57 -3.61 -14.74
CA SER A 150 -0.40 -3.11 -13.76
C SER A 150 -0.09 -3.60 -12.35
N LEU A 151 -0.36 -2.75 -11.36
CA LEU A 151 -0.27 -3.03 -9.94
C LEU A 151 -1.48 -2.41 -9.23
N LEU A 152 -2.18 -3.21 -8.43
CA LEU A 152 -3.24 -2.76 -7.54
C LEU A 152 -2.87 -3.12 -6.11
N GLN A 153 -3.14 -2.21 -5.18
CA GLN A 153 -2.84 -2.43 -3.77
C GLN A 153 -3.83 -1.72 -2.86
N CYS A 154 -4.17 -2.36 -1.75
CA CYS A 154 -4.92 -1.79 -0.63
C CYS A 154 -4.06 -1.70 0.62
N THR A 155 -4.49 -0.91 1.59
CA THR A 155 -3.94 -1.00 2.95
C THR A 155 -4.30 -2.37 3.55
N PRO A 156 -3.33 -3.16 4.05
CA PRO A 156 -3.57 -4.53 4.50
C PRO A 156 -4.56 -4.70 5.67
N ASP A 157 -4.88 -3.63 6.39
CA ASP A 157 -5.83 -3.58 7.50
C ASP A 157 -7.30 -3.68 7.06
N LEU A 158 -7.59 -3.48 5.77
CA LEU A 158 -8.97 -3.55 5.28
C LEU A 158 -9.50 -4.97 5.16
N SER A 159 -10.82 -5.12 5.25
CA SER A 159 -11.48 -6.36 4.84
C SER A 159 -11.34 -6.58 3.32
N GLU A 160 -11.56 -7.81 2.85
CA GLU A 160 -11.63 -8.09 1.40
C GLU A 160 -12.70 -7.23 0.71
N ARG A 161 -13.87 -7.05 1.35
CA ARG A 161 -14.96 -6.22 0.82
C ARG A 161 -14.53 -4.76 0.69
N ASP A 162 -13.89 -4.21 1.72
CA ASP A 162 -13.50 -2.79 1.72
C ASP A 162 -12.37 -2.53 0.74
N CYS A 163 -11.41 -3.44 0.62
CA CYS A 163 -10.36 -3.36 -0.40
C CYS A 163 -10.96 -3.37 -1.82
N ASN A 164 -11.86 -4.32 -2.10
CA ASN A 164 -12.59 -4.36 -3.38
C ASN A 164 -13.33 -3.03 -3.66
N THR A 165 -14.03 -2.51 -2.65
CA THR A 165 -14.78 -1.25 -2.75
C THR A 165 -13.87 -0.07 -3.07
N CYS A 166 -12.73 0.03 -2.40
CA CYS A 166 -11.75 1.08 -2.66
C CYS A 166 -11.22 1.03 -4.09
N LEU A 167 -10.75 -0.15 -4.51
CA LEU A 167 -10.17 -0.33 -5.84
C LEU A 167 -11.21 -0.10 -6.95
N LEU A 168 -12.46 -0.55 -6.77
CA LEU A 168 -13.57 -0.21 -7.68
C LEU A 168 -13.79 1.30 -7.78
N SER A 169 -13.76 2.02 -6.65
CA SER A 169 -13.91 3.48 -6.65
C SER A 169 -12.79 4.18 -7.42
N VAL A 170 -11.54 3.72 -7.26
CA VAL A 170 -10.40 4.28 -8.00
C VAL A 170 -10.47 3.91 -9.50
N GLN A 171 -10.90 2.70 -9.86
CA GLN A 171 -11.14 2.31 -11.27
C GLN A 171 -12.19 3.20 -11.94
N ALA A 172 -13.29 3.50 -11.25
CA ALA A 172 -14.32 4.40 -11.75
C ALA A 172 -13.76 5.81 -11.98
N PHE A 173 -12.99 6.33 -11.02
CA PHE A 173 -12.31 7.62 -11.14
C PHE A 173 -11.32 7.68 -12.31
N THR A 174 -10.51 6.63 -12.51
CA THR A 174 -9.62 6.51 -13.67
C THR A 174 -10.41 6.57 -14.99
N SER A 175 -11.54 5.88 -15.06
CA SER A 175 -12.38 5.86 -16.27
C SER A 175 -12.98 7.25 -16.56
N GLU A 176 -13.40 7.97 -15.52
CA GLU A 176 -14.02 9.30 -15.64
C GLU A 176 -12.99 10.39 -15.99
N CYS A 177 -11.83 10.42 -15.34
CA CYS A 177 -10.85 11.49 -15.58
C CYS A 177 -9.95 11.24 -16.78
N CYS A 178 -9.69 9.97 -17.10
CA CYS A 178 -8.44 9.57 -17.74
C CYS A 178 -8.56 8.32 -18.62
N GLY A 179 -9.79 7.96 -19.05
CA GLY A 179 -10.07 6.70 -19.75
C GLY A 179 -9.31 6.46 -21.07
N GLU A 180 -8.80 7.53 -21.70
CA GLU A 180 -7.99 7.47 -22.92
C GLU A 180 -6.48 7.33 -22.68
N LYS A 181 -6.02 7.45 -21.43
CA LYS A 181 -4.58 7.56 -21.11
C LYS A 181 -3.92 6.19 -21.03
N GLN A 182 -2.71 6.11 -21.59
CA GLN A 182 -1.92 4.88 -21.67
C GLN A 182 -1.20 4.50 -20.36
N GLY A 183 -1.32 5.33 -19.33
CA GLY A 183 -0.64 5.08 -18.06
C GLY A 183 -0.98 6.11 -17.00
N GLY A 184 -0.81 5.72 -15.76
CA GLY A 184 -0.99 6.59 -14.61
C GLY A 184 -0.96 5.87 -13.27
N ILE A 185 -0.97 6.69 -12.24
CA ILE A 185 -1.06 6.32 -10.83
C ILE A 185 -2.29 7.02 -10.27
N PHE A 186 -3.22 6.25 -9.72
CA PHE A 186 -4.49 6.71 -9.19
C PHE A 186 -4.64 6.23 -7.75
N LEU A 187 -4.96 7.16 -6.86
CA LEU A 187 -4.72 7.04 -5.44
C LEU A 187 -5.98 7.40 -4.67
N ALA A 188 -6.29 6.60 -3.66
CA ALA A 188 -7.12 6.95 -2.52
C ALA A 188 -6.29 6.71 -1.23
N PRO A 189 -6.74 7.16 -0.05
CA PRO A 189 -6.02 6.87 1.18
C PRO A 189 -5.88 5.37 1.49
N SER A 190 -6.84 4.55 1.05
CA SER A 190 -6.88 3.11 1.32
C SER A 190 -6.39 2.22 0.18
N CYS A 191 -6.17 2.74 -1.02
CA CYS A 191 -5.78 1.92 -2.16
C CYS A 191 -5.14 2.72 -3.30
N VAL A 192 -4.49 2.00 -4.21
CA VAL A 192 -3.82 2.55 -5.39
C VAL A 192 -4.02 1.64 -6.59
N ILE A 193 -4.05 2.26 -7.76
CA ILE A 193 -3.97 1.61 -9.07
C ILE A 193 -2.84 2.28 -9.82
N ARG A 194 -1.89 1.48 -10.32
CA ARG A 194 -0.90 1.95 -11.27
C ARG A 194 -0.93 1.06 -12.49
N TYR A 195 -1.01 1.66 -13.67
CA TYR A 195 -0.76 0.94 -14.91
C TYR A 195 0.11 1.79 -15.83
N GLU A 196 0.96 1.15 -16.61
CA GLU A 196 1.87 1.80 -17.55
C GLU A 196 2.10 0.88 -18.76
N THR A 197 2.55 1.44 -19.88
CA THR A 197 2.97 0.67 -21.08
C THR A 197 4.47 0.33 -21.06
N TYR A 198 5.14 0.50 -19.92
CA TYR A 198 6.54 0.15 -19.70
C TYR A 198 6.70 -0.57 -18.35
N PRO A 199 7.71 -1.45 -18.21
CA PRO A 199 7.93 -2.17 -16.96
C PRO A 199 8.36 -1.22 -15.83
N PHE A 200 7.72 -1.33 -14.66
CA PHE A 200 8.06 -0.53 -13.46
C PHE A 200 8.22 -1.36 -12.17
N TYR A 201 8.01 -2.68 -12.23
CA TYR A 201 8.17 -3.61 -11.12
C TYR A 201 9.00 -4.82 -11.55
N ASN A 202 9.52 -5.57 -10.57
CA ASN A 202 10.07 -6.90 -10.81
C ASN A 202 8.92 -7.94 -10.78
N PRO A 203 8.69 -8.75 -11.82
CA PRO A 203 7.62 -9.75 -11.85
C PRO A 203 7.67 -10.74 -10.68
N SER A 204 8.86 -11.01 -10.13
CA SER A 204 9.03 -11.90 -8.98
C SER A 204 8.56 -11.28 -7.65
N ALA A 205 8.17 -10.00 -7.63
CA ALA A 205 7.74 -9.34 -6.41
C ALA A 205 6.41 -9.86 -5.84
N GLU A 206 5.56 -10.50 -6.66
CA GLU A 206 4.31 -11.14 -6.17
C GLU A 206 4.51 -12.59 -5.67
N SER A 207 5.75 -13.04 -5.51
CA SER A 207 6.01 -14.41 -5.02
C SER A 207 5.47 -14.58 -3.59
N PRO A 208 4.88 -15.74 -3.23
CA PRO A 208 4.44 -16.00 -1.87
C PRO A 208 5.57 -15.76 -0.87
N PRO A 209 5.29 -15.27 0.35
CA PRO A 209 6.32 -15.13 1.37
C PRO A 209 7.05 -16.48 1.55
N PRO A 210 8.39 -16.48 1.69
CA PRO A 210 9.13 -17.71 1.93
C PRO A 210 8.57 -18.40 3.17
N PRO A 211 8.46 -19.74 3.18
CA PRO A 211 7.99 -20.48 4.35
C PRO A 211 8.87 -20.14 5.56
N PRO A 212 8.29 -20.08 6.78
CA PRO A 212 9.08 -19.83 7.99
C PRO A 212 10.20 -20.87 8.11
N PRO A 213 11.39 -20.48 8.62
CA PRO A 213 12.50 -21.42 8.81
C PRO A 213 12.05 -22.57 9.71
N SER A 214 12.30 -23.80 9.28
CA SER A 214 12.00 -25.01 10.03
C SER A 214 12.65 -24.93 11.43
N PRO A 215 11.94 -25.30 12.51
CA PRO A 215 12.55 -25.33 13.83
C PRO A 215 13.76 -26.29 13.83
N PRO A 216 14.85 -25.96 14.57
CA PRO A 216 16.00 -26.83 14.72
C PRO A 216 15.57 -28.22 15.22
N PRO A 217 16.19 -29.32 14.76
CA PRO A 217 15.91 -30.65 15.30
C PRO A 217 16.09 -30.65 16.82
N GLU A 218 15.04 -30.98 17.56
CA GLU A 218 15.15 -31.21 19.01
C GLU A 218 16.14 -32.33 19.25
N LEU A 219 17.28 -31.98 19.86
CA LEU A 219 18.25 -32.92 20.34
C LEU A 219 17.60 -33.71 21.49
N ARG A 220 17.15 -34.93 21.20
CA ARG A 220 16.60 -35.85 22.21
C ARG A 220 17.70 -36.17 23.23
N THR A 221 17.69 -35.47 24.36
CA THR A 221 18.44 -35.86 25.54
C THR A 221 17.79 -37.11 26.13
N SER A 222 18.35 -38.27 25.80
CA SER A 222 18.01 -39.53 26.47
C SER A 222 18.37 -39.41 27.96
N THR A 223 17.35 -39.35 28.81
CA THR A 223 17.51 -39.50 30.26
C THR A 223 17.88 -40.97 30.55
N PRO A 224 19.02 -41.27 31.21
CA PRO A 224 19.32 -42.64 31.63
C PRO A 224 18.35 -43.04 32.75
N GLY A 225 17.64 -44.15 32.55
CA GLY A 225 16.81 -44.76 33.59
C GLY A 225 17.66 -45.28 34.74
N MET A 226 17.29 -44.92 35.97
CA MET A 226 17.82 -45.52 37.19
C MET A 226 17.26 -46.95 37.34
N HIS A 227 18.17 -47.91 37.49
CA HIS A 227 17.93 -49.22 38.11
C HIS A 227 18.60 -49.23 39.48
#